data_AF-A0A957T8J7-F1
#
_entry.id   AF-A0A957T8J7-F1
#
_cell.length_a   1.000
_cell.length_b   1.000
_cell.length_c   1.000
_cell.angle_alpha   90.00
_cell.angle_beta   90.00
_cell.angle_gamma   90.00
#
_symmetry.space_group_name_H-M   'P 1'
#
loop_
_entity.id
_entity.type
_entity.pdbx_description
1 polymer ?
#
loop_
_entity_poly.entity_id
_entity_poly.type
_entity_poly.pdbx_seq_one_letter_code
_entity_poly.pdbx_strand_id
1 'polypeptide(L)'
;MKRPILTFILAMMLLLVGGSQLATAQSGNQWRIDFWPNPDWAGAPVYTQYANFADFTWGEWAPGPNLPSQNYSARLDTDAFFYAGLYRFTVLADDEVRLTINNVTYLDTIGRPQPGKTFVIDIPMAQGMSHVSVDFRQWSGPGYIHVNWQFVKENGGAPVYPTQPPTYVPPAQPPVVSAPSISNKYGDFTPCIQQGSHQKNCFHGSGEWNSPNLGSIEM
;
A
#
# COMPACT_ATOMS: atom_id res chain seq x y z
N MET A 1 20.81 -11.64 -73.92
CA MET A 1 20.14 -12.69 -73.12
C MET A 1 20.21 -12.32 -71.64
N LYS A 2 19.04 -12.29 -70.98
CA LYS A 2 18.74 -12.50 -69.53
C LYS A 2 19.58 -11.68 -68.50
N ARG A 3 19.16 -10.51 -67.99
CA ARG A 3 18.12 -10.15 -66.97
C ARG A 3 18.46 -10.54 -65.49
N PRO A 4 18.05 -9.70 -64.50
CA PRO A 4 18.90 -9.15 -63.41
C PRO A 4 18.30 -9.38 -61.98
N ILE A 5 18.79 -8.62 -60.97
CA ILE A 5 18.08 -8.08 -59.77
C ILE A 5 18.60 -8.51 -58.38
N LEU A 6 19.26 -7.52 -57.73
CA LEU A 6 19.27 -7.07 -56.34
C LEU A 6 18.22 -7.66 -55.35
N THR A 7 18.61 -8.21 -54.19
CA THR A 7 17.81 -8.14 -52.94
C THR A 7 18.63 -8.35 -51.66
N PHE A 8 18.51 -7.39 -50.74
CA PHE A 8 18.92 -7.39 -49.33
C PHE A 8 18.19 -8.47 -48.51
N ILE A 9 18.87 -9.15 -47.57
CA ILE A 9 18.26 -9.54 -46.27
C ILE A 9 19.30 -9.35 -45.16
N LEU A 10 19.16 -8.21 -44.47
CA LEU A 10 19.68 -7.92 -43.15
C LEU A 10 18.82 -8.72 -42.14
N ALA A 11 19.31 -9.84 -41.62
CA ALA A 11 18.62 -10.56 -40.55
C ALA A 11 18.95 -9.88 -39.21
N MET A 12 18.20 -8.81 -38.93
CA MET A 12 18.13 -8.19 -37.62
C MET A 12 17.46 -9.18 -36.66
N MET A 13 18.27 -9.87 -35.86
CA MET A 13 17.80 -10.60 -34.68
C MET A 13 17.28 -9.57 -33.68
N LEU A 14 15.99 -9.24 -33.79
CA LEU A 14 15.26 -8.55 -32.75
C LEU A 14 14.98 -9.58 -31.65
N LEU A 15 15.92 -9.70 -30.71
CA LEU A 15 15.67 -10.34 -29.43
C LEU A 15 14.55 -9.55 -28.76
N LEU A 16 13.33 -10.11 -28.78
CA LEU A 16 12.21 -9.64 -27.97
C LEU A 16 12.62 -9.78 -26.50
N VAL A 17 13.12 -8.70 -25.93
CA VAL A 17 13.28 -8.52 -24.49
C VAL A 17 11.86 -8.42 -23.90
N GLY A 18 11.22 -9.56 -23.66
CA GLY A 18 9.93 -9.66 -22.98
C GLY A 18 10.01 -9.45 -21.46
N GLY A 19 11.13 -8.92 -20.95
CA GLY A 19 11.44 -8.84 -19.52
C GLY A 19 11.25 -7.47 -18.86
N SER A 20 10.74 -6.46 -19.57
CA SER A 20 10.83 -5.06 -19.09
C SER A 20 9.50 -4.28 -19.06
N GLN A 21 8.38 -4.89 -19.45
CA GLN A 21 7.07 -4.20 -19.42
C GLN A 21 6.39 -4.22 -18.04
N LEU A 22 6.73 -5.19 -17.19
CA LEU A 22 6.12 -5.31 -15.86
C LEU A 22 6.63 -4.24 -14.89
N ALA A 23 7.92 -3.90 -14.92
CA ALA A 23 8.50 -2.87 -14.04
C ALA A 23 8.21 -1.44 -14.51
N THR A 24 7.91 -1.21 -15.80
CA THR A 24 7.74 0.14 -16.35
C THR A 24 6.43 0.80 -15.94
N ALA A 25 5.37 0.03 -15.62
CA ALA A 25 4.10 0.61 -15.22
C ALA A 25 4.11 1.17 -13.79
N GLN A 26 4.92 0.59 -12.90
CA GLN A 26 5.20 1.14 -11.57
C GLN A 26 6.38 2.11 -11.55
N SER A 27 7.22 2.12 -12.59
CA SER A 27 8.42 2.97 -12.61
C SER A 27 8.05 4.44 -12.47
N GLY A 28 8.73 5.12 -11.54
CA GLY A 28 8.50 6.53 -11.21
C GLY A 28 7.57 6.77 -10.03
N ASN A 29 6.89 5.74 -9.53
CA ASN A 29 6.07 5.85 -8.31
C ASN A 29 6.89 5.49 -7.08
N GLN A 30 6.61 6.14 -5.95
CA GLN A 30 7.14 5.77 -4.64
C GLN A 30 5.99 5.20 -3.80
N TRP A 31 6.20 3.98 -3.32
CA TRP A 31 5.32 3.35 -2.35
C TRP A 31 5.73 3.75 -0.94
N ARG A 32 4.74 4.07 -0.12
CA ARG A 32 4.86 4.15 1.33
C ARG A 32 4.21 2.90 1.91
N ILE A 33 4.93 2.18 2.76
CA ILE A 33 4.43 0.96 3.39
C ILE A 33 4.48 1.15 4.88
N ASP A 34 3.31 1.24 5.50
CA ASP A 34 3.14 1.28 6.94
C ASP A 34 2.86 -0.11 7.48
N PHE A 35 3.39 -0.41 8.66
CA PHE A 35 3.19 -1.69 9.33
C PHE A 35 2.67 -1.52 10.76
N TRP A 36 1.77 -2.42 11.15
CA TRP A 36 1.22 -2.52 12.49
C TRP A 36 1.62 -3.86 13.11
N PRO A 37 1.95 -3.90 14.41
CA PRO A 37 2.35 -5.14 15.10
C PRO A 37 1.13 -5.97 15.52
N ASN A 38 0.03 -5.84 14.79
CA ASN A 38 -1.24 -6.53 15.00
C ASN A 38 -1.93 -6.70 13.63
N PRO A 39 -2.84 -7.68 13.47
CA PRO A 39 -3.48 -7.98 12.19
C PRO A 39 -4.60 -7.00 11.80
N ASP A 40 -4.97 -6.05 12.67
CA ASP A 40 -6.19 -5.25 12.54
C ASP A 40 -5.94 -3.77 12.25
N TRP A 41 -4.71 -3.41 11.85
CA TRP A 41 -4.31 -2.00 11.63
C TRP A 41 -4.63 -1.10 12.84
N ALA A 42 -4.63 -1.67 14.04
CA ALA A 42 -5.05 -0.97 15.25
C ALA A 42 -3.92 -0.08 15.78
N GLY A 43 -4.25 1.17 16.10
CA GLY A 43 -3.28 2.15 16.59
C GLY A 43 -2.43 2.77 15.49
N ALA A 44 -1.30 3.36 15.88
CA ALA A 44 -0.33 3.93 14.93
C ALA A 44 0.59 2.84 14.36
N PRO A 45 1.04 2.97 13.11
CA PRO A 45 2.06 2.07 12.56
C PRO A 45 3.37 2.22 13.35
N VAL A 46 4.07 1.10 13.56
CA VAL A 46 5.34 1.06 14.32
C VAL A 46 6.57 1.10 13.42
N TYR A 47 6.37 0.90 12.12
CA TYR A 47 7.42 0.94 11.12
C TYR A 47 6.84 1.42 9.79
N THR A 48 7.58 2.30 9.12
CA THR A 48 7.28 2.77 7.77
C THR A 48 8.51 2.55 6.91
N GLN A 49 8.34 1.98 5.73
CA GLN A 49 9.38 1.88 4.71
C GLN A 49 8.90 2.53 3.40
N TYR A 50 9.84 2.89 2.54
CA TYR A 50 9.55 3.38 1.19
C TYR A 50 10.22 2.50 0.16
N ALA A 51 9.54 2.24 -0.96
CA ALA A 51 10.05 1.41 -2.03
C ALA A 51 9.59 1.93 -3.40
N ASN A 52 10.32 1.58 -4.45
CA ASN A 52 9.92 1.92 -5.82
C ASN A 52 8.84 0.95 -6.37
N PHE A 53 8.73 -0.23 -5.76
CA PHE A 53 7.84 -1.30 -6.20
C PHE A 53 7.16 -1.94 -4.99
N ALA A 54 5.92 -2.40 -5.18
CA ALA A 54 5.20 -3.19 -4.20
C ALA A 54 5.49 -4.69 -4.42
N ASP A 55 6.75 -5.07 -4.18
CA ASP A 55 7.28 -6.41 -4.44
C ASP A 55 8.12 -6.87 -3.24
N PHE A 56 7.49 -7.57 -2.29
CA PHE A 56 8.08 -7.90 -1.00
C PHE A 56 7.97 -9.40 -0.70
N THR A 57 9.08 -9.98 -0.26
CA THR A 57 9.16 -11.34 0.27
C THR A 57 9.93 -11.30 1.58
N TRP A 58 9.21 -11.47 2.70
CA TRP A 58 9.80 -11.50 4.03
C TRP A 58 10.08 -12.93 4.50
N GLY A 59 9.37 -13.91 3.94
CA GLY A 59 9.47 -15.30 4.38
C GLY A 59 9.02 -15.43 5.83
N GLU A 60 9.73 -16.21 6.64
CA GLU A 60 9.39 -16.41 8.06
C GLU A 60 9.90 -15.29 8.99
N TRP A 61 10.49 -14.23 8.43
CA TRP A 61 11.13 -13.17 9.20
C TRP A 61 10.22 -11.95 9.36
N ALA A 62 10.44 -11.20 10.44
CA ALA A 62 9.78 -9.92 10.63
C ALA A 62 10.17 -8.93 9.50
N PRO A 63 9.21 -8.19 8.95
CA PRO A 63 9.47 -7.25 7.84
C PRO A 63 10.26 -6.00 8.27
N GLY A 64 10.37 -5.76 9.58
CA GLY A 64 11.06 -4.60 10.12
C GLY A 64 11.14 -4.59 11.66
N PRO A 65 11.76 -3.56 12.24
CA PRO A 65 11.90 -3.43 13.68
C PRO A 65 10.53 -3.31 14.38
N ASN A 66 10.44 -3.83 15.60
CA ASN A 66 9.24 -3.78 16.44
C ASN A 66 8.00 -4.49 15.85
N LEU A 67 8.18 -5.28 14.81
CA LEU A 67 7.14 -6.12 14.23
C LEU A 67 7.37 -7.59 14.59
N PRO A 68 6.29 -8.35 14.87
CA PRO A 68 6.39 -9.80 14.91
C PRO A 68 6.61 -10.36 13.49
N SER A 69 7.08 -11.61 13.40
CA SER A 69 7.17 -12.32 12.11
C SER A 69 5.82 -12.77 11.55
N GLN A 70 4.78 -12.79 12.38
CA GLN A 70 3.43 -13.27 12.08
C GLN A 70 2.41 -12.41 12.83
N ASN A 71 1.12 -12.47 12.47
CA ASN A 71 0.06 -11.67 13.10
C ASN A 71 0.32 -10.15 13.01
N TYR A 72 0.73 -9.67 11.84
CA TYR A 72 0.92 -8.25 11.56
C TYR A 72 0.06 -7.82 10.37
N SER A 73 -0.11 -6.53 10.21
CA SER A 73 -0.73 -5.95 9.02
C SER A 73 0.15 -4.86 8.42
N ALA A 74 -0.07 -4.60 7.14
CA ALA A 74 0.58 -3.53 6.42
C ALA A 74 -0.41 -2.79 5.51
N ARG A 75 -0.10 -1.54 5.19
CA ARG A 75 -0.77 -0.78 4.13
C ARG A 75 0.28 -0.24 3.20
N LEU A 76 0.13 -0.53 1.91
CA LEU A 76 0.99 -0.03 0.84
C LEU A 76 0.21 1.02 0.07
N ASP A 77 0.68 2.26 0.08
CA ASP A 77 0.06 3.39 -0.59
C ASP A 77 1.00 3.97 -1.65
N THR A 78 0.45 4.34 -2.79
CA THR A 78 1.15 5.15 -3.80
C THR A 78 0.18 5.99 -4.60
N ASP A 79 0.61 7.17 -5.01
CA ASP A 79 -0.09 7.97 -6.01
C ASP A 79 0.59 7.77 -7.36
N ALA A 80 -0.15 7.19 -8.30
CA ALA A 80 0.38 6.86 -9.63
C ALA A 80 -0.41 7.58 -10.72
N PHE A 81 0.30 8.05 -11.75
CA PHE A 81 -0.33 8.61 -12.94
C PHE A 81 -0.74 7.48 -13.90
N PHE A 82 -2.00 7.50 -14.33
CA PHE A 82 -2.53 6.60 -15.34
C PHE A 82 -2.92 7.39 -16.59
N TYR A 83 -2.71 6.80 -17.77
CA TYR A 83 -3.40 7.25 -18.98
C TYR A 83 -4.81 6.67 -19.01
N ALA A 84 -5.70 7.27 -19.78
CA ALA A 84 -7.02 6.68 -19.98
C ALA A 84 -6.88 5.31 -20.67
N GLY A 85 -7.38 4.25 -20.03
CA GLY A 85 -7.13 2.89 -20.52
C GLY A 85 -7.61 1.80 -19.59
N LEU A 86 -7.48 0.56 -20.05
CA LEU A 86 -7.67 -0.65 -19.25
C LEU A 86 -6.30 -1.10 -18.74
N TYR A 87 -6.17 -1.25 -17.42
CA TYR A 87 -4.96 -1.74 -16.77
C TYR A 87 -5.21 -3.09 -16.13
N ARG A 88 -4.31 -4.04 -16.33
CA ARG A 88 -4.37 -5.36 -15.69
C ARG A 88 -3.54 -5.34 -14.42
N PHE A 89 -4.20 -5.36 -13.28
CA PHE A 89 -3.57 -5.55 -11.97
C PHE A 89 -3.36 -7.03 -11.69
N THR A 90 -2.18 -7.36 -11.16
CA THR A 90 -1.82 -8.69 -10.66
C THR A 90 -1.45 -8.55 -9.19
N VAL A 91 -2.12 -9.29 -8.32
CA VAL A 91 -1.92 -9.26 -6.87
C VAL A 91 -1.71 -10.69 -6.37
N LEU A 92 -0.64 -10.90 -5.62
CA LEU A 92 -0.32 -12.15 -4.96
C LEU A 92 0.09 -11.84 -3.52
N ALA A 93 -0.50 -12.52 -2.55
CA ALA A 93 -0.21 -12.30 -1.14
C ALA A 93 -0.34 -13.59 -0.32
N ASP A 94 0.25 -13.57 0.86
CA ASP A 94 0.11 -14.57 1.92
C ASP A 94 0.08 -13.81 3.26
N ASP A 95 -1.09 -13.51 3.83
CA ASP A 95 -2.36 -14.26 3.71
C ASP A 95 -3.51 -13.53 2.98
N GLU A 96 -3.86 -12.33 3.42
CA GLU A 96 -5.04 -11.59 2.96
C GLU A 96 -4.65 -10.26 2.34
N VAL A 97 -5.42 -9.83 1.33
CA VAL A 97 -5.18 -8.60 0.60
C VAL A 97 -6.47 -7.91 0.20
N ARG A 98 -6.46 -6.58 0.20
CA ARG A 98 -7.50 -5.74 -0.38
C ARG A 98 -6.88 -4.65 -1.23
N LEU A 99 -7.29 -4.56 -2.49
CA LEU A 99 -6.89 -3.50 -3.43
C LEU A 99 -7.99 -2.45 -3.53
N THR A 100 -7.63 -1.21 -3.23
CA THR A 100 -8.50 -0.05 -3.35
C THR A 100 -7.84 0.99 -4.26
N ILE A 101 -8.59 1.55 -5.20
CA ILE A 101 -8.13 2.66 -6.05
C ILE A 101 -9.16 3.77 -5.97
N ASN A 102 -8.73 4.98 -5.58
CA ASN A 102 -9.61 6.14 -5.37
C ASN A 102 -10.85 5.80 -4.51
N ASN A 103 -10.64 5.08 -3.40
CA ASN A 103 -11.67 4.59 -2.48
C ASN A 103 -12.65 3.54 -3.06
N VAL A 104 -12.40 3.02 -4.25
CA VAL A 104 -13.17 1.90 -4.83
C VAL A 104 -12.40 0.60 -4.63
N THR A 105 -13.02 -0.38 -3.98
CA THR A 105 -12.43 -1.70 -3.75
C THR A 105 -12.64 -2.59 -4.97
N TYR A 106 -11.53 -3.13 -5.49
CA TYR A 106 -11.51 -4.03 -6.65
C TYR A 106 -11.17 -5.48 -6.29
N LEU A 107 -10.47 -5.69 -5.17
CA LEU A 107 -10.14 -6.99 -4.60
C LEU A 107 -10.35 -6.92 -3.09
N ASP A 108 -11.00 -7.93 -2.50
CA ASP A 108 -11.15 -8.03 -1.05
C ASP A 108 -11.19 -9.49 -0.58
N THR A 109 -10.09 -9.91 0.04
CA THR A 109 -9.98 -11.22 0.70
C THR A 109 -9.98 -11.11 2.23
N ILE A 110 -10.26 -9.93 2.80
CA ILE A 110 -10.18 -9.73 4.25
C ILE A 110 -11.17 -10.67 4.98
N GLY A 111 -10.66 -11.41 5.96
CA GLY A 111 -11.38 -12.46 6.69
C GLY A 111 -11.53 -13.78 5.93
N ARG A 112 -10.91 -13.91 4.75
CA ARG A 112 -10.90 -15.11 3.90
C ARG A 112 -9.50 -15.28 3.31
N PRO A 113 -8.52 -15.81 4.05
CA PRO A 113 -7.15 -15.97 3.57
C PRO A 113 -7.10 -16.79 2.27
N GLN A 114 -6.27 -16.36 1.32
CA GLN A 114 -6.08 -16.99 0.02
C GLN A 114 -4.58 -17.07 -0.32
N PRO A 115 -3.73 -17.63 0.57
CA PRO A 115 -2.28 -17.63 0.39
C PRO A 115 -1.88 -18.32 -0.91
N GLY A 116 -0.90 -17.74 -1.61
CA GLY A 116 -0.37 -18.28 -2.86
C GLY A 116 -1.29 -18.12 -4.08
N LYS A 117 -2.50 -17.58 -3.92
CA LYS A 117 -3.42 -17.34 -5.04
C LYS A 117 -3.13 -16.02 -5.73
N THR A 118 -2.79 -16.08 -7.01
CA THR A 118 -2.67 -14.88 -7.85
C THR A 118 -4.06 -14.40 -8.30
N PHE A 119 -4.36 -13.13 -8.04
CA PHE A 119 -5.53 -12.43 -8.56
C PHE A 119 -5.12 -11.58 -9.76
N VAL A 120 -5.92 -11.65 -10.83
CA VAL A 120 -5.74 -10.85 -12.05
C VAL A 120 -7.03 -10.09 -12.30
N ILE A 121 -6.96 -8.76 -12.34
CA ILE A 121 -8.13 -7.87 -12.39
C ILE A 121 -7.87 -6.79 -13.44
N ASP A 122 -8.75 -6.69 -14.42
CA ASP A 122 -8.70 -5.62 -15.42
C ASP A 122 -9.53 -4.42 -14.92
N ILE A 123 -8.85 -3.30 -14.67
CA ILE A 123 -9.42 -2.08 -14.09
C ILE A 123 -9.38 -0.96 -15.12
N PRO A 124 -10.54 -0.35 -15.43
CA PRO A 124 -10.56 0.83 -16.28
C PRO A 124 -10.09 2.05 -15.49
N MET A 125 -9.10 2.76 -16.03
CA MET A 125 -8.51 3.97 -15.44
C MET A 125 -8.88 5.19 -16.27
N ALA A 126 -9.24 6.28 -15.58
CA ALA A 126 -9.28 7.60 -16.17
C ALA A 126 -7.86 8.17 -16.26
N GLN A 127 -7.63 9.08 -17.21
CA GLN A 127 -6.35 9.79 -17.24
C GLN A 127 -6.20 10.68 -16.01
N GLY A 128 -5.06 10.60 -15.34
CA GLY A 128 -4.71 11.44 -14.20
C GLY A 128 -4.04 10.66 -13.06
N MET A 129 -3.83 11.36 -11.95
CA MET A 129 -3.36 10.74 -10.71
C MET A 129 -4.48 9.90 -10.10
N SER A 130 -4.13 8.69 -9.67
CA SER A 130 -5.00 7.84 -8.86
C SER A 130 -4.24 7.36 -7.63
N HIS A 131 -4.92 7.38 -6.50
CA HIS A 131 -4.42 6.82 -5.26
C HIS A 131 -4.67 5.31 -5.24
N VAL A 132 -3.60 4.52 -5.17
CA VAL A 132 -3.64 3.07 -5.06
C VAL A 132 -3.25 2.69 -3.64
N SER A 133 -4.15 1.97 -2.96
CA SER A 133 -3.94 1.49 -1.60
C SER A 133 -4.15 -0.01 -1.54
N VAL A 134 -3.22 -0.70 -0.90
CA VAL A 134 -3.25 -2.15 -0.72
C VAL A 134 -3.12 -2.47 0.77
N ASP A 135 -4.21 -2.95 1.36
CA ASP A 135 -4.20 -3.49 2.71
C ASP A 135 -3.74 -4.95 2.66
N PHE A 136 -2.76 -5.30 3.49
CA PHE A 136 -2.20 -6.63 3.62
C PHE A 136 -2.28 -7.11 5.07
N ARG A 137 -2.67 -8.37 5.28
CA ARG A 137 -2.67 -9.00 6.60
C ARG A 137 -1.94 -10.33 6.53
N GLN A 138 -1.02 -10.52 7.48
CA GLN A 138 -0.28 -11.75 7.70
C GLN A 138 -0.78 -12.40 9.00
N TRP A 139 -1.29 -13.62 8.94
CA TRP A 139 -1.63 -14.43 10.10
C TRP A 139 -0.48 -15.33 10.50
N SER A 140 0.00 -16.19 9.60
CA SER A 140 0.97 -17.21 9.94
C SER A 140 1.81 -17.68 8.76
N GLY A 141 2.92 -18.37 9.04
CA GLY A 141 3.80 -18.89 7.99
C GLY A 141 4.59 -17.78 7.28
N PRO A 142 4.98 -17.98 6.00
CA PRO A 142 5.80 -17.03 5.28
C PRO A 142 4.97 -15.81 4.82
N GLY A 143 5.52 -14.61 4.98
CA GLY A 143 4.89 -13.37 4.52
C GLY A 143 5.44 -12.91 3.17
N TYR A 144 4.54 -12.60 2.24
CA TYR A 144 4.88 -11.91 0.99
C TYR A 144 3.68 -11.15 0.42
N ILE A 145 3.99 -10.09 -0.34
CA ILE A 145 3.02 -9.37 -1.16
C ILE A 145 3.67 -8.85 -2.43
N HIS A 146 3.03 -9.13 -3.56
CA HIS A 146 3.44 -8.71 -4.88
C HIS A 146 2.25 -8.06 -5.56
N VAL A 147 2.42 -6.80 -5.93
CA VAL A 147 1.40 -6.01 -6.64
C VAL A 147 2.05 -5.43 -7.88
N ASN A 148 1.42 -5.67 -9.03
CA ASN A 148 1.83 -5.05 -10.27
C ASN A 148 0.63 -4.63 -11.11
N TRP A 149 0.83 -3.73 -12.07
CA TRP A 149 -0.14 -3.47 -13.13
C TRP A 149 0.54 -3.31 -14.48
N GLN A 150 -0.22 -3.41 -15.56
CA GLN A 150 0.25 -3.12 -16.91
C GLN A 150 -0.89 -2.53 -17.75
N PHE A 151 -0.56 -1.60 -18.63
CA PHE A 151 -1.52 -1.09 -19.62
C PHE A 151 -1.86 -2.20 -20.62
N VAL A 152 -3.15 -2.46 -20.83
CA VAL A 152 -3.65 -3.50 -21.75
C VAL A 152 -4.07 -2.87 -23.08
N LYS A 153 -4.95 -1.87 -23.02
CA LYS A 153 -5.49 -1.18 -24.20
C LYS A 153 -6.14 0.14 -23.81
N GLU A 154 -6.32 1.04 -24.77
CA GLU A 154 -7.17 2.21 -24.59
C GLU A 154 -8.62 1.78 -24.33
N ASN A 155 -9.30 2.50 -23.44
CA ASN A 155 -10.71 2.24 -23.15
C ASN A 155 -11.56 3.20 -23.97
N GLY A 156 -12.38 2.67 -24.89
CA GLY A 156 -13.30 3.47 -25.71
C GLY A 156 -14.57 3.94 -24.97
N GLY A 157 -14.60 3.87 -23.64
CA GLY A 157 -15.75 4.20 -22.80
C GLY A 157 -15.35 4.57 -21.36
N ALA A 158 -16.27 5.20 -20.62
CA ALA A 158 -16.04 5.62 -19.24
C ALA A 158 -15.72 4.44 -18.30
N PRO A 159 -14.91 4.63 -17.24
CA PRO A 159 -14.61 3.57 -16.28
C PRO A 159 -15.88 3.01 -15.65
N VAL A 160 -16.07 1.69 -15.75
CA VAL A 160 -17.12 0.97 -15.03
C VAL A 160 -16.51 0.43 -13.75
N TYR A 161 -16.88 1.02 -12.62
CA TYR A 161 -16.45 0.57 -11.30
C TYR A 161 -17.26 -0.66 -10.89
N PRO A 162 -16.65 -1.68 -10.23
CA PRO A 162 -17.40 -2.71 -9.55
C PRO A 162 -18.39 -2.06 -8.58
N THR A 163 -19.60 -2.61 -8.47
CA THR A 163 -20.50 -2.23 -7.38
C THR A 163 -19.79 -2.53 -6.07
N GLN A 164 -19.49 -1.49 -5.27
CA GLN A 164 -18.91 -1.67 -3.95
C GLN A 164 -19.75 -2.69 -3.17
N PRO A 165 -19.15 -3.72 -2.56
CA PRO A 165 -19.82 -4.45 -1.50
C PRO A 165 -20.34 -3.45 -0.48
N PRO A 166 -21.50 -3.67 0.17
CA PRO A 166 -21.94 -2.82 1.26
C PRO A 166 -20.75 -2.65 2.21
N THR A 167 -20.38 -1.41 2.47
CA THR A 167 -19.31 -1.09 3.40
C THR A 167 -19.57 -1.88 4.66
N TYR A 168 -18.61 -2.71 5.09
CA TYR A 168 -18.62 -3.19 6.45
C TYR A 168 -18.52 -1.94 7.31
N VAL A 169 -19.66 -1.46 7.78
CA VAL A 169 -19.74 -0.46 8.83
C VAL A 169 -19.28 -1.24 10.05
N PRO A 170 -18.07 -1.00 10.57
CA PRO A 170 -17.70 -1.57 11.87
C PRO A 170 -18.82 -1.18 12.84
N PRO A 171 -19.24 -2.08 13.75
CA PRO A 171 -20.26 -1.73 14.74
C PRO A 171 -19.87 -0.38 15.34
N ALA A 172 -20.84 0.55 15.39
CA ALA A 172 -20.64 1.91 15.84
C ALA A 172 -19.70 1.86 17.05
N GLN A 173 -18.51 2.43 16.89
CA GLN A 173 -17.56 2.55 17.98
C GLN A 173 -18.37 3.15 19.14
N PRO A 174 -18.37 2.53 20.34
CA PRO A 174 -19.11 3.07 21.47
C PRO A 174 -18.80 4.57 21.54
N PRO A 175 -19.82 5.43 21.76
CA PRO A 175 -19.65 6.87 21.69
C PRO A 175 -18.36 7.19 22.41
N VAL A 176 -17.43 7.85 21.72
CA VAL A 176 -16.19 8.31 22.33
C VAL A 176 -16.66 9.11 23.53
N VAL A 177 -16.59 8.51 24.72
CA VAL A 177 -16.81 9.22 25.95
C VAL A 177 -15.74 10.29 25.86
N SER A 178 -16.16 11.53 25.67
CA SER A 178 -15.27 12.67 25.63
C SER A 178 -14.37 12.50 26.85
N ALA A 179 -13.11 12.11 26.62
CA ALA A 179 -12.15 12.03 27.70
C ALA A 179 -12.19 13.42 28.34
N PRO A 180 -12.35 13.52 29.68
CA PRO A 180 -12.33 14.82 30.33
C PRO A 180 -11.08 15.55 29.85
N SER A 181 -11.24 16.77 29.34
CA SER A 181 -10.09 17.58 28.96
C SER A 181 -9.23 17.77 30.21
N ILE A 182 -8.05 17.17 30.21
CA ILE A 182 -7.11 17.35 31.32
C ILE A 182 -6.25 18.54 30.95
N SER A 183 -6.79 19.72 31.22
CA SER A 183 -6.02 20.96 31.22
C SER A 183 -5.63 21.29 32.66
N ASN A 184 -4.34 21.54 32.88
CA ASN A 184 -3.86 22.12 34.13
C ASN A 184 -3.02 23.37 33.82
N LYS A 185 -2.48 24.02 34.85
CA LYS A 185 -1.67 25.23 34.69
C LYS A 185 -0.39 25.06 33.85
N TYR A 186 -0.06 23.83 33.45
CA TYR A 186 1.11 23.49 32.64
C TYR A 186 0.76 23.09 31.19
N GLY A 187 -0.52 23.00 30.82
CA GLY A 187 -0.93 22.72 29.43
C GLY A 187 -2.18 21.85 29.30
N ASP A 188 -2.57 21.61 28.05
CA ASP A 188 -3.62 20.67 27.67
C ASP A 188 -3.02 19.31 27.32
N PHE A 189 -3.34 18.30 28.12
CA PHE A 189 -2.84 16.92 27.98
C PHE A 189 -3.80 16.03 27.19
N THR A 190 -4.92 16.58 26.73
CA THR A 190 -5.95 15.85 25.97
C THR A 190 -5.40 15.15 24.72
N PRO A 191 -4.53 15.77 23.90
CA PRO A 191 -3.99 15.11 22.72
C PRO A 191 -3.11 13.88 23.06
N CYS A 192 -2.37 13.93 24.16
CA CYS A 192 -1.46 12.84 24.55
C CYS A 192 -2.21 11.62 25.09
N ILE A 193 -3.30 11.83 25.84
CA ILE A 193 -4.16 10.75 26.35
C ILE A 193 -4.92 10.10 25.19
N GLN A 194 -5.39 10.89 24.23
CA GLN A 194 -6.04 10.37 23.01
C GLN A 194 -5.09 9.49 22.18
N GLN A 195 -3.78 9.74 22.25
CA GLN A 195 -2.74 8.96 21.58
C GLN A 195 -2.22 7.78 22.41
N GLY A 196 -2.72 7.56 23.63
CA GLY A 196 -2.27 6.46 24.50
C GLY A 196 -0.86 6.61 25.07
N SER A 197 -0.31 7.82 25.08
CA SER A 197 1.06 8.09 25.52
C SER A 197 1.17 8.15 27.05
N HIS A 198 2.23 7.55 27.62
CA HIS A 198 2.49 7.58 29.07
C HIS A 198 2.79 9.01 29.57
N GLN A 199 2.21 9.43 30.72
CA GLN A 199 2.27 10.81 31.24
C GLN A 199 3.67 11.42 31.33
N LYS A 200 4.70 10.61 31.65
CA LYS A 200 6.11 11.03 31.70
C LYS A 200 6.67 11.52 30.35
N ASN A 201 6.06 11.11 29.24
CA ASN A 201 6.43 11.52 27.88
C ASN A 201 5.62 12.76 27.42
N CYS A 202 4.78 13.32 28.28
CA CYS A 202 3.87 14.42 27.96
C CYS A 202 4.37 15.80 28.44
N PHE A 203 5.56 15.88 29.05
CA PHE A 203 6.13 17.11 29.59
C PHE A 203 7.57 17.32 29.08
N HIS A 204 7.87 18.48 28.49
CA HIS A 204 9.24 19.02 28.38
C HIS A 204 9.25 20.52 28.74
N GLY A 205 10.26 20.93 29.51
CA GLY A 205 10.25 22.13 30.37
C GLY A 205 10.55 23.50 29.75
N SER A 206 10.37 23.71 28.44
CA SER A 206 10.74 24.99 27.78
C SER A 206 9.61 25.74 27.04
N GLY A 207 8.38 25.22 26.99
CA GLY A 207 7.20 26.03 26.66
C GLY A 207 6.97 26.44 25.20
N GLU A 208 7.62 25.83 24.21
CA GLU A 208 7.34 26.09 22.79
C GLU A 208 6.77 24.86 22.07
N TRP A 209 5.74 25.08 21.24
CA TRP A 209 5.00 24.07 20.48
C TRP A 209 5.53 23.95 19.03
N ASN A 210 5.56 22.72 18.49
CA ASN A 210 5.71 22.35 17.06
C ASN A 210 7.09 21.93 16.52
N SER A 211 7.86 21.08 17.20
CA SER A 211 8.97 20.38 16.51
C SER A 211 9.07 18.91 16.91
N PRO A 212 8.94 17.95 15.97
CA PRO A 212 9.34 16.58 16.24
C PRO A 212 10.87 16.54 16.19
N ASN A 213 11.55 16.16 17.27
CA ASN A 213 12.94 15.80 17.08
C ASN A 213 13.51 14.69 17.97
N LEU A 214 14.23 13.83 17.24
CA LEU A 214 15.45 13.10 17.55
C LEU A 214 16.01 13.33 18.96
N GLY A 215 16.04 12.22 19.71
CA GLY A 215 17.15 11.79 20.58
C GLY A 215 17.90 12.81 21.43
N SER A 216 18.06 12.42 22.71
CA SER A 216 19.04 12.91 23.71
C SER A 216 18.62 14.23 24.39
N ILE A 217 18.72 14.43 25.72
CA ILE A 217 19.63 13.89 26.74
C ILE A 217 19.06 14.16 28.16
N GLU A 218 19.40 13.27 29.09
CA GLU A 218 19.67 13.43 30.53
C GLU A 218 18.68 14.16 31.48
N MET A 219 18.19 13.36 32.44
CA MET A 219 18.51 13.52 33.88
C MET A 219 18.88 12.16 34.46
#